data_AF-A0A6L9ZA96-F1
#
_entry.id   AF-A0A6L9ZA96-F1
#
_cell.length_a   1.000
_cell.length_b   1.000
_cell.length_c   1.000
_cell.angle_alpha   90.00
_cell.angle_beta   90.00
_cell.angle_gamma   90.00
#
_symmetry.space_group_name_H-M   'P 1'
#
loop_
_entity.id
_entity.type
_entity.pdbx_description
1 polymer ?
#
loop_
_entity_poly.entity_id
_entity_poly.type
_entity_poly.pdbx_seq_one_letter_code
_entity_poly.pdbx_strand_id
1 'polypeptide(L)'
;MVPLRDENPITITPYITILLIAINILVFIYELSLNKPELDTFFRLYAVVPRELTASFNRIPVGQPVPEPLTLITSQFLHAGFLHVGSNMLFLWIFGNNIEEKLGGIRFLIF
;
A
#
# COMPACT_ATOMS: atom_id res chain seq x y z
N MET A 1 -9.34 -23.97 4.23
CA MET A 1 -7.88 -23.85 4.44
C MET A 1 -7.46 -22.44 4.05
N VAL A 2 -6.47 -21.84 4.70
CA VAL A 2 -5.86 -20.57 4.23
C VAL A 2 -4.79 -20.93 3.20
N PRO A 3 -4.84 -20.40 1.96
CA PRO A 3 -3.80 -20.66 0.97
C PRO A 3 -2.49 -20.00 1.43
N LEU A 4 -1.39 -20.75 1.40
CA LEU A 4 -0.05 -20.26 1.79
C LEU A 4 0.90 -20.09 0.61
N ARG A 5 0.53 -20.67 -0.54
CA ARG A 5 1.30 -20.67 -1.78
C ARG A 5 0.38 -21.03 -2.94
N ASP A 6 0.76 -20.64 -4.14
CA ASP A 6 0.21 -21.18 -5.38
C ASP A 6 1.09 -22.31 -5.97
N GLU A 7 0.57 -22.97 -7.01
CA GLU A 7 1.21 -24.10 -7.69
C GLU A 7 2.13 -23.68 -8.86
N ASN A 8 2.21 -22.39 -9.19
CA ASN A 8 3.10 -21.92 -10.25
C ASN A 8 4.53 -21.77 -9.68
N PRO A 9 5.50 -22.54 -10.18
CA PRO A 9 6.88 -22.32 -9.80
C PRO A 9 7.38 -21.02 -10.42
N ILE A 10 8.08 -20.20 -9.62
CA ILE A 10 8.82 -19.03 -10.10
C ILE A 10 10.30 -19.39 -10.31
N THR A 11 10.91 -18.76 -11.30
CA THR A 11 12.33 -18.94 -11.68
C THR A 11 13.20 -17.74 -11.33
N ILE A 12 12.59 -16.65 -10.84
CA ILE A 12 13.25 -15.42 -10.44
C ILE A 12 13.18 -15.19 -8.93
N THR A 13 14.05 -14.35 -8.40
CA THR A 13 13.84 -13.70 -7.10
C THR A 13 12.92 -12.49 -7.28
N PRO A 14 11.73 -12.45 -6.66
CA PRO A 14 10.76 -11.37 -6.87
C PRO A 14 11.09 -10.14 -6.02
N TYR A 15 12.12 -9.38 -6.42
CA TYR A 15 12.64 -8.25 -5.66
C TYR A 15 11.60 -7.15 -5.42
N ILE A 16 10.75 -6.85 -6.41
CA ILE A 16 9.73 -5.80 -6.27
C ILE A 16 8.64 -6.24 -5.31
N THR A 17 8.20 -7.49 -5.38
CA THR A 17 7.24 -8.06 -4.45
C THR A 17 7.77 -7.98 -3.01
N ILE A 18 9.02 -8.39 -2.80
CA ILE A 18 9.68 -8.32 -1.48
C ILE A 18 9.80 -6.86 -1.01
N LEU A 19 10.18 -5.94 -1.90
CA LEU A 19 10.29 -4.52 -1.60
C LEU A 19 8.94 -3.93 -1.17
N LEU A 20 7.88 -4.20 -1.92
CA LEU A 20 6.53 -3.73 -1.58
C LEU A 20 6.07 -4.30 -0.23
N ILE A 21 6.32 -5.59 0.04
CA ILE A 21 6.03 -6.19 1.35
C ILE A 21 6.79 -5.45 2.46
N ALA A 22 8.09 -5.22 2.28
CA ALA A 22 8.92 -4.52 3.26
C ALA A 22 8.40 -3.10 3.53
N ILE A 23 8.05 -2.33 2.49
CA ILE A 23 7.51 -0.97 2.63
C ILE A 23 6.19 -1.00 3.42
N ASN A 24 5.26 -1.89 3.07
CA ASN A 24 3.98 -2.01 3.78
C ASN A 24 4.16 -2.34 5.26
N ILE A 25 5.09 -3.26 5.59
CA ILE A 25 5.41 -3.59 6.98
C ILE A 25 6.03 -2.39 7.71
N LEU A 26 6.95 -1.67 7.08
CA LEU A 26 7.59 -0.49 7.69
C LEU A 26 6.58 0.63 7.96
N VAL A 27 5.67 0.90 7.01
CA VAL A 27 4.58 1.88 7.20
C VAL A 27 3.67 1.44 8.34
N PHE A 28 3.29 0.16 8.40
CA PHE A 28 2.44 -0.34 9.49
C PHE A 28 3.15 -0.28 10.86
N ILE A 29 4.45 -0.56 10.93
CA ILE A 29 5.24 -0.37 12.16
C ILE A 29 5.24 1.10 12.58
N TYR A 30 5.35 2.02 11.61
CA TYR A 30 5.24 3.45 11.90
C TYR A 30 3.86 3.82 12.44
N GLU A 31 2.77 3.33 11.84
CA GLU A 31 1.41 3.52 12.35
C GLU A 31 1.25 3.05 13.81
N LEU A 32 1.82 1.88 14.15
CA LEU A 32 1.80 1.36 15.52
C LEU A 32 2.60 2.21 16.53
N SER A 33 3.57 2.99 16.05
CA SER A 33 4.39 3.87 16.89
C SER A 33 3.71 5.19 17.25
N LEU A 34 2.65 5.57 16.51
CA LEU A 34 1.94 6.83 16.70
C LEU A 34 0.89 6.73 17.80
N ASN A 35 0.72 7.81 18.57
CA ASN A 35 -0.45 7.95 19.44
C ASN A 35 -1.71 8.30 18.62
N LYS A 36 -2.89 8.27 19.25
CA LYS A 36 -4.15 8.47 18.53
C LYS A 36 -4.25 9.81 17.77
N PRO A 37 -3.94 10.98 18.37
CA PRO A 37 -3.93 12.24 17.62
C PRO A 37 -2.95 12.27 16.44
N GLU A 38 -1.76 11.69 16.60
CA GLU A 38 -0.76 11.59 15.54
C GLU A 38 -1.23 10.66 14.42
N LEU A 39 -1.79 9.50 14.76
CA LEU A 39 -2.34 8.54 13.82
C LEU A 39 -3.51 9.13 13.01
N ASP A 40 -4.42 9.86 13.68
CA ASP A 40 -5.51 10.57 13.01
C ASP A 40 -4.99 11.63 12.04
N THR A 41 -3.89 12.31 12.39
CA THR A 41 -3.22 13.28 11.51
C THR A 41 -2.54 12.58 10.34
N PHE A 42 -1.84 11.47 10.60
CA PHE A 42 -1.17 10.65 9.59
C PHE A 42 -2.18 10.13 8.56
N PHE A 43 -3.30 9.56 9.00
CA PHE A 43 -4.36 9.11 8.10
C PHE A 43 -5.01 10.25 7.33
N ARG A 44 -5.21 11.42 7.93
CA ARG A 44 -5.71 12.59 7.19
C ARG A 44 -4.80 12.98 6.02
N LEU A 45 -3.49 12.90 6.22
CA LEU A 45 -2.49 13.33 5.22
C LEU A 45 -2.25 12.29 4.11
N TYR A 46 -2.37 11.00 4.42
CA TYR A 46 -1.93 9.92 3.52
C TYR A 46 -3.04 8.98 3.06
N ALA A 47 -4.21 8.97 3.72
CA ALA A 47 -5.37 8.21 3.25
C ALA A 47 -6.19 9.03 2.25
N VAL A 48 -6.87 8.36 1.33
CA VAL A 48 -7.80 9.03 0.43
C VAL A 48 -9.05 9.42 1.22
N VAL A 49 -9.31 10.72 1.30
CA VAL A 49 -10.58 11.25 1.79
C VAL A 49 -11.41 11.72 0.58
N PRO A 50 -12.49 11.03 0.19
CA PRO A 50 -13.20 11.30 -1.07
C PRO A 50 -13.64 12.76 -1.26
N ARG A 51 -14.07 13.41 -0.17
CA ARG A 51 -14.44 14.84 -0.17
C ARG A 51 -13.26 15.74 -0.54
N GLU A 52 -12.08 15.43 -0.02
CA GLU A 52 -10.87 16.24 -0.15
C GLU A 52 -10.24 16.04 -1.52
N LEU A 53 -10.17 14.80 -1.99
CA LEU A 53 -9.78 14.47 -3.36
C LEU A 53 -10.70 15.14 -4.39
N THR A 54 -12.02 15.09 -4.19
CA THR A 54 -13.00 15.74 -5.08
C THR A 54 -12.84 17.27 -5.07
N ALA A 55 -12.63 17.87 -3.89
CA ALA A 55 -12.37 19.29 -3.76
C ALA A 55 -11.09 19.69 -4.53
N SER A 56 -10.01 18.92 -4.39
CA SER A 56 -8.75 19.14 -5.10
C SER A 56 -8.89 19.10 -6.62
N PHE A 57 -9.62 18.12 -7.17
CA PHE A 57 -9.90 18.06 -8.61
C PHE A 57 -10.75 19.23 -9.11
N ASN A 58 -11.59 19.80 -8.25
CA ASN A 58 -12.35 21.02 -8.54
C ASN A 58 -11.54 22.31 -8.26
N ARG A 59 -10.23 22.20 -7.98
CA ARG A 59 -9.33 23.32 -7.64
C ARG A 59 -9.75 24.09 -6.39
N ILE A 60 -10.48 23.44 -5.48
CA ILE A 60 -10.84 23.98 -4.17
C ILE A 60 -9.69 23.69 -3.19
N PRO A 61 -9.13 24.70 -2.50
CA PRO A 61 -8.06 24.48 -1.54
C PRO A 61 -8.51 23.60 -0.37
N VAL A 62 -7.77 22.52 -0.10
CA VAL A 62 -8.05 21.59 1.02
C VAL A 62 -7.28 21.96 2.29
N GLY A 63 -6.24 22.79 2.18
CA GLY A 63 -5.48 23.29 3.33
C GLY A 63 -4.59 22.23 3.98
N GLN A 64 -4.00 21.33 3.19
CA GLN A 64 -3.11 20.27 3.66
C GLN A 64 -1.74 20.34 2.97
N PRO A 65 -0.66 19.91 3.65
CA PRO A 65 0.69 19.95 3.09
C PRO A 65 0.94 18.87 2.02
N VAL A 66 0.17 17.78 2.04
CA VAL A 66 0.26 16.70 1.03
C VAL A 66 -0.75 16.98 -0.09
N PRO A 67 -0.31 17.01 -1.36
CA PRO A 67 -1.24 17.10 -2.49
C PRO A 67 -2.21 15.91 -2.53
N GLU A 68 -3.51 16.18 -2.51
CA GLU A 68 -4.56 15.13 -2.53
C GLU A 68 -4.39 14.06 -3.61
N PRO A 69 -3.95 14.35 -4.86
CA PRO A 69 -3.74 13.29 -5.85
C PRO A 69 -2.70 12.23 -5.44
N LEU A 70 -1.74 12.58 -4.58
CA LEU A 70 -0.75 11.62 -4.07
C LEU A 70 -1.37 10.61 -3.10
N THR A 71 -2.51 10.95 -2.47
CA THR A 71 -3.21 10.02 -1.56
C THR A 71 -3.68 8.76 -2.29
N LEU A 72 -3.92 8.83 -3.60
CA LEU A 72 -4.24 7.67 -4.44
C LEU A 72 -3.14 6.61 -4.43
N ILE A 73 -1.88 7.03 -4.24
CA ILE A 73 -0.72 6.13 -4.13
C ILE A 73 -0.41 5.83 -2.67
N THR A 74 -0.33 6.85 -1.81
CA THR A 74 0.09 6.63 -0.41
C THR A 74 -0.91 5.80 0.38
N SER A 75 -2.21 5.90 0.07
CA SER A 75 -3.25 5.11 0.72
C SER A 75 -3.11 3.60 0.50
N GLN A 76 -2.45 3.16 -0.57
CA GLN A 76 -2.23 1.74 -0.84
C GLN A 76 -1.29 1.07 0.18
N PHE A 77 -0.56 1.86 0.97
CA PHE A 77 0.37 1.36 1.99
C PHE A 77 -0.18 1.40 3.43
N LEU A 78 -1.35 2.01 3.63
CA LEU A 78 -1.94 2.20 4.96
C LEU A 78 -2.78 1.00 5.38
N HIS A 79 -2.77 0.65 6.67
CA HIS A 79 -3.50 -0.53 7.14
C HIS A 79 -4.28 -0.31 8.44
N ALA A 80 -5.55 -0.71 8.46
CA ALA A 80 -6.41 -0.55 9.64
C ALA A 80 -6.15 -1.55 10.80
N GLY A 81 -5.17 -2.45 10.66
CA GLY A 81 -4.80 -3.39 11.71
C GLY A 81 -4.12 -4.67 11.21
N PHE A 82 -3.73 -5.53 12.17
CA PHE A 82 -2.93 -6.73 11.92
C PHE A 82 -3.54 -7.71 10.91
N LEU A 83 -4.85 -7.94 10.97
CA LEU A 83 -5.52 -8.82 10.00
C LEU A 83 -5.49 -8.22 8.59
N HIS A 84 -5.63 -6.90 8.47
CA HIS A 84 -5.62 -6.21 7.19
C HIS A 84 -4.23 -6.31 6.53
N VAL A 85 -3.15 -5.96 7.25
CA VAL A 85 -1.78 -6.07 6.72
C VAL A 85 -1.38 -7.53 6.49
N GLY A 86 -1.69 -8.43 7.42
CA GLY A 86 -1.35 -9.85 7.29
C GLY A 86 -1.98 -10.50 6.07
N SER A 87 -3.27 -10.23 5.82
CA SER A 87 -3.96 -10.75 4.64
C SER A 87 -3.42 -10.12 3.34
N ASN A 88 -3.20 -8.81 3.28
CA ASN A 88 -2.63 -8.16 2.10
C ASN A 88 -1.23 -8.68 1.75
N MET A 89 -0.35 -8.84 2.75
CA MET A 89 1.01 -9.36 2.51
C MET A 89 0.98 -10.82 2.06
N LEU A 90 0.04 -11.62 2.57
CA LEU A 90 -0.17 -12.98 2.10
C LEU A 90 -0.61 -13.01 0.63
N PHE A 91 -1.57 -12.16 0.25
CA PHE A 91 -2.00 -12.03 -1.16
C PHE A 91 -0.86 -11.56 -2.06
N LEU A 92 -0.11 -10.54 -1.63
CA LEU A 92 1.02 -10.01 -2.40
C LEU A 92 2.14 -11.05 -2.56
N TRP A 93 2.39 -11.87 -1.54
CA TRP A 93 3.37 -12.95 -1.61
C TRP A 93 2.94 -14.08 -2.55
N ILE A 94 1.66 -14.49 -2.51
CA ILE A 94 1.13 -15.58 -3.34
C ILE A 94 1.02 -15.18 -4.81
N PHE A 95 0.60 -13.94 -5.10
CA PHE A 95 0.30 -13.53 -6.48
C PHE A 95 1.32 -12.57 -7.08
N GLY A 96 1.94 -11.71 -6.27
CA GLY A 96 2.86 -10.67 -6.75
C GLY A 96 4.11 -11.26 -7.40
N ASN A 97 4.68 -12.32 -6.83
CA ASN A 97 5.86 -13.00 -7.39
C ASN A 97 5.63 -13.54 -8.81
N ASN A 98 4.46 -14.12 -9.07
CA ASN A 98 4.05 -14.66 -10.35
C ASN A 98 3.85 -13.53 -11.37
N ILE A 99 3.19 -12.45 -10.95
CA ILE A 99 2.98 -11.27 -11.82
C ILE A 99 4.33 -10.62 -12.14
N GLU A 100 5.23 -10.49 -11.17
CA GLU A 100 6.57 -9.95 -11.36
C GLU A 100 7.38 -10.78 -12.35
N GLU A 101 7.28 -12.12 -12.30
CA GLU A 101 7.93 -12.98 -13.29
C GLU A 101 7.37 -12.76 -14.71
N LYS A 102 6.05 -12.63 -14.85
CA LYS A 102 5.42 -12.49 -16.16
C LYS A 102 5.62 -11.11 -16.78
N LEU A 103 5.60 -10.05 -15.98
CA LEU A 103 5.69 -8.67 -16.45
C LEU A 103 7.12 -8.12 -16.43
N GLY A 104 7.97 -8.64 -15.54
CA GLY A 104 9.23 -8.01 -15.14
C GLY A 104 9.00 -6.90 -14.10
N GLY A 105 10.01 -6.66 -13.26
CA GLY A 105 9.88 -5.80 -12.06
C GLY A 105 9.34 -4.38 -12.32
N ILE A 106 9.89 -3.67 -13.32
CA ILE A 106 9.46 -2.28 -13.60
C ILE A 106 7.99 -2.23 -14.03
N ARG A 107 7.56 -3.16 -14.90
CA ARG A 107 6.18 -3.19 -15.39
C ARG A 107 5.21 -3.62 -14.30
N PHE A 108 5.62 -4.54 -13.44
CA PHE A 108 4.84 -4.91 -12.26
C PHE A 108 4.66 -3.72 -11.30
N LEU A 109 5.68 -2.89 -11.10
CA LEU A 109 5.60 -1.75 -10.18
C LEU A 109 4.64 -0.64 -10.64
N ILE A 110 4.49 -0.43 -11.96
CA ILE A 110 3.67 0.66 -12.51
C ILE A 110 2.26 0.22 -12.95
N PHE A 111 1.99 -1.08 -12.93
CA PHE A 111 0.71 -1.68 -13.33
C PHE A 111 -0.33 -1.55 -12.21
#